data_AF-A0A497NEE0-F1
#
_entry.id   AF-A0A497NEE0-F1
#
_cell.length_a   1.000
_cell.length_b   1.000
_cell.length_c   1.000
_cell.angle_alpha   90.00
_cell.angle_beta   90.00
_cell.angle_gamma   90.00
#
_symmetry.space_group_name_H-M   'P 1'
#
loop_
_entity.id
_entity.type
_entity.pdbx_description
1 polymer ?
#
loop_
_entity_poly.entity_id
_entity_poly.type
_entity_poly.pdbx_seq_one_letter_code
_entity_poly.pdbx_strand_id
1 'polypeptide(L)' 'IHVQQLLGHRAIKSTMLYINIENATYSQDKPEEFHVKVARSLDEACKLVKVGFEYVTDMDGAKIFRKRK' A
#
# COMPACT_ATOMS: atom_id res chain seq x y z
N ILE A 1 -22.20 8.52 17.99
CA ILE A 1 -23.23 9.50 17.56
C ILE A 1 -22.62 10.90 17.29
N HIS A 2 -21.29 11.07 17.33
CA HIS A 2 -20.65 12.38 17.17
C HIS A 2 -20.65 12.89 15.71
N VAL A 3 -20.37 12.02 14.73
CA VAL A 3 -20.27 12.40 13.30
C VAL A 3 -21.63 12.65 12.65
N GLN A 4 -22.68 11.94 13.10
CA GLN A 4 -24.02 12.07 12.54
C GLN A 4 -24.68 13.44 12.78
N GLN A 5 -24.49 14.01 13.96
CA GLN A 5 -25.01 15.34 14.28
C GLN A 5 -24.22 16.43 13.58
N LEU A 6 -22.91 16.22 13.37
CA LEU A 6 -22.02 17.18 12.72
C LEU A 6 -22.31 17.35 11.21
N LEU A 7 -22.73 16.28 10.52
CA LEU A 7 -22.88 16.25 9.06
C LEU A 7 -24.34 16.23 8.55
N GLY A 8 -25.35 16.19 9.44
CA GLY A 8 -26.76 16.36 9.04
C GLY A 8 -27.37 15.19 8.23
N HIS A 9 -26.93 13.95 8.44
CA HIS A 9 -27.39 12.81 7.65
C HIS A 9 -28.86 12.44 7.92
N ARG A 10 -29.67 12.38 6.85
CA ARG A 10 -31.12 12.10 6.88
C ARG A 10 -31.48 10.67 7.34
N ALA A 11 -30.56 9.71 7.27
CA ALA A 11 -30.77 8.34 7.76
C ALA A 11 -29.48 7.69 8.31
N ILE A 12 -29.53 7.19 9.54
CA ILE A 12 -28.40 6.55 10.23
C ILE A 12 -27.94 5.24 9.56
N LYS A 13 -28.89 4.51 8.96
CA LYS A 13 -28.66 3.18 8.39
C LYS A 13 -27.73 3.22 7.18
N SER A 14 -27.86 4.24 6.32
CA SER A 14 -26.97 4.42 5.18
C SER A 14 -25.55 4.74 5.64
N THR A 15 -25.39 5.60 6.65
CA THR A 15 -24.07 5.95 7.18
C THR A 15 -23.37 4.73 7.80
N MET A 16 -24.09 3.88 8.54
CA MET A 16 -23.54 2.63 9.06
C MET A 16 -23.11 1.66 7.95
N LEU A 17 -23.85 1.59 6.85
CA LEU A 17 -23.46 0.78 5.69
C LEU A 17 -22.16 1.30 5.07
N TYR A 18 -22.02 2.62 4.87
CA TYR A 18 -20.79 3.21 4.36
C TYR A 18 -19.59 2.98 5.28
N ILE A 19 -19.76 3.15 6.60
CA ILE A 19 -18.71 2.86 7.59
C ILE A 19 -18.30 1.38 7.54
N ASN A 20 -19.26 0.47 7.38
CA ASN A 20 -18.95 -0.95 7.29
C ASN A 20 -18.21 -1.31 5.99
N ILE A 21 -18.59 -0.70 4.86
CA ILE A 21 -17.89 -0.88 3.58
C ILE A 21 -16.49 -0.30 3.66
N GLU A 22 -16.31 0.91 4.20
CA GLU A 22 -15.00 1.51 4.42
C GLU A 22 -14.12 0.62 5.28
N ASN A 23 -14.62 0.14 6.43
CA ASN A 23 -13.86 -0.75 7.29
C ASN A 23 -13.53 -2.10 6.64
N ALA A 24 -14.44 -2.66 5.87
CA ALA A 24 -14.18 -3.91 5.13
C ALA A 24 -13.17 -3.72 3.99
N THR A 25 -13.11 -2.53 3.40
CA THR A 25 -12.26 -2.24 2.22
C THR A 25 -10.90 -1.69 2.60
N TYR A 26 -10.81 -0.88 3.65
CA TYR A 26 -9.60 -0.13 4.02
C TYR A 26 -8.97 -0.57 5.34
N SER A 27 -9.74 -1.18 6.26
CA SER A 27 -9.19 -1.63 7.56
C SER A 27 -8.58 -3.04 7.50
N GLN A 28 -8.70 -3.74 6.37
CA GLN A 28 -8.10 -5.07 6.16
C GLN A 28 -6.69 -5.00 5.54
N ASP A 29 -6.41 -3.98 4.73
CA ASP A 29 -5.08 -3.78 4.16
C ASP A 29 -4.25 -2.92 5.11
N LYS A 30 -3.55 -3.57 6.05
CA LYS A 30 -2.32 -2.96 6.57
C LYS A 30 -1.49 -2.56 5.35
N PRO A 31 -0.96 -1.32 5.28
CA PRO A 31 -0.13 -0.93 4.16
C PRO A 31 0.97 -1.99 4.01
N GLU A 32 0.98 -2.70 2.88
CA GLU A 32 1.99 -3.74 2.65
C GLU A 32 3.35 -3.07 2.75
N GLU A 33 4.10 -3.41 3.80
CA GLU A 33 5.43 -2.87 4.01
C GLU A 33 6.41 -3.60 3.08
N PHE A 34 7.24 -2.83 2.38
CA PHE A 34 8.25 -3.37 1.49
C PHE A 34 9.64 -2.89 1.89
N HIS A 35 10.61 -3.79 1.82
CA HIS A 35 12.01 -3.40 1.68
C HIS A 35 12.27 -2.95 0.25
N VAL A 36 12.73 -1.72 0.05
CA VAL A 36 13.06 -1.16 -1.27
C VAL A 36 14.56 -0.97 -1.39
N LYS A 37 15.13 -1.38 -2.53
CA LYS A 37 16.54 -1.18 -2.85
C LYS A 37 16.70 -0.70 -4.29
N VAL A 38 17.75 0.06 -4.53
CA VAL A 38 18.12 0.60 -5.84
C VAL A 38 19.44 -0.03 -6.27
N ALA A 39 19.53 -0.43 -7.53
CA ALA A 39 20.76 -0.93 -8.14
C ALA A 39 21.15 -0.07 -9.33
N ARG A 40 22.44 0.29 -9.41
CA ARG A 40 23.02 1.03 -10.55
C ARG A 40 23.89 0.18 -11.44
N SER A 41 24.16 -1.07 -11.03
CA SER A 41 24.96 -2.03 -11.79
C SER A 41 24.22 -3.36 -11.94
N LEU A 42 24.58 -4.12 -12.99
CA LEU A 42 24.06 -5.47 -13.19
C LEU A 42 24.43 -6.42 -12.05
N ASP A 43 25.61 -6.26 -11.45
CA ASP A 43 26.06 -7.09 -10.33
C ASP A 43 25.20 -6.87 -9.08
N GLU A 44 24.86 -5.62 -8.74
CA GLU A 44 23.92 -5.32 -7.67
C GLU A 44 22.52 -5.88 -7.95
N ALA A 45 22.01 -5.68 -9.17
CA ALA A 45 20.70 -6.20 -9.56
C ALA A 45 20.63 -7.73 -9.40
N CYS A 46 21.66 -8.45 -9.87
CA CYS A 46 21.78 -9.89 -9.69
C CYS A 46 21.84 -10.32 -8.22
N LYS A 47 22.53 -9.57 -7.35
CA LYS A 47 22.56 -9.83 -5.90
C LYS A 47 21.19 -9.64 -5.26
N LEU A 48 20.45 -8.59 -5.65
CA LEU A 48 19.09 -8.32 -5.15
C LEU A 48 18.11 -9.42 -5.55
N VAL A 49 18.15 -9.85 -6.81
CA VAL A 49 17.30 -10.93 -7.31
C VAL A 49 17.61 -12.25 -6.59
N LYS A 50 18.89 -12.57 -6.35
CA LYS A 50 19.29 -13.78 -5.60
C LYS A 50 18.74 -13.83 -4.17
N VAL A 51 18.60 -12.68 -3.51
CA VAL A 51 18.05 -12.62 -2.14
C VAL A 51 16.53 -12.42 -2.11
N GLY A 52 15.87 -12.55 -3.28
CA GLY A 52 14.42 -12.58 -3.42
C GLY A 52 13.77 -11.21 -3.52
N PHE A 53 14.47 -10.19 -4.01
CA PHE A 53 13.82 -8.95 -4.42
C PHE A 53 13.26 -9.07 -5.84
N GLU A 54 12.10 -8.47 -6.05
CA GLU A 54 11.42 -8.36 -7.34
C GLU A 54 11.73 -7.02 -7.99
N TYR A 55 11.88 -7.04 -9.31
CA TYR A 55 12.04 -5.82 -10.11
C TYR A 55 10.74 -5.02 -10.14
N VAL A 56 10.82 -3.71 -9.95
CA VAL A 56 9.69 -2.79 -10.01
C VAL A 56 9.74 -1.96 -11.29
N THR A 57 10.79 -1.17 -11.46
CA THR A 57 10.94 -0.23 -12.58
C THR A 57 12.37 0.30 -12.68
N ASP A 58 12.67 1.00 -13.77
CA ASP A 58 13.91 1.74 -14.00
C ASP A 58 13.58 3.23 -14.12
N MET A 59 14.31 4.07 -13.38
CA MET A 59 14.20 5.52 -13.40
C MET A 59 15.58 6.14 -13.20
N ASP A 60 15.89 7.19 -13.96
CA ASP A 60 17.16 7.93 -13.88
C ASP A 60 18.41 7.03 -13.99
N GLY A 61 18.34 5.99 -14.82
CA GLY A 61 19.44 5.03 -15.02
C GLY A 61 19.68 4.09 -13.84
N ALA A 62 18.75 4.03 -12.89
CA ALA A 62 18.80 3.17 -11.73
C ALA A 62 17.57 2.25 -11.70
N LYS A 63 17.77 0.99 -11.28
CA LYS A 63 16.70 -0.01 -11.18
C LYS A 63 16.21 -0.14 -9.76
N ILE A 64 14.90 -0.09 -9.57
CA ILE A 64 14.24 -0.17 -8.27
C ILE A 64 13.71 -1.60 -8.09
N PHE A 65 13.98 -2.14 -6.90
CA PHE A 65 13.60 -3.48 -6.48
C PHE A 65 12.84 -3.43 -5.16
N ARG A 66 11.87 -4.33 -4.96
CA ARG A 66 11.13 -4.46 -3.71
C ARG A 66 11.09 -5.90 -3.21
N LYS A 67 10.97 -6.09 -1.91
CA LYS A 67 10.69 -7.38 -1.27
C LYS A 67 9.67 -7.15 -0.15
N ARG A 68 8.63 -7.98 -0.06
CA ARG A 68 7.66 -7.91 1.06
C ARG A 68 8.40 -8.05 2.39
N LYS A 69 8.02 -7.22 3.37
CA LYS A 69 8.53 -7.31 4.74
C LYS A 69 7.95 -8.51 5.48
#